data_AF-A0A222F729-F1
#
_entry.id   AF-A0A222F729-F1
#
_cell.length_a   1.000
_cell.length_b   1.000
_cell.length_c   1.000
_cell.angle_alpha   90.00
_cell.angle_beta   90.00
_cell.angle_gamma   90.00
#
_symmetry.space_group_name_H-M   'P 1'
#
loop_
_entity.id
_entity.type
_entity.pdbx_description
1 polymer ?
#
loop_
_entity_poly.entity_id
_entity_poly.type
_entity_poly.pdbx_seq_one_letter_code
_entity_poly.pdbx_strand_id
1 'polypeptide(L)'
;MTETATILGLFLGKPEQRWDGKDPSAIRKTLADGVLQVTRTGLAGDQQADLAVHGGPEKALHIYPSEHYAHWREVFPEKSEIYRNGGFGENLSTQGFTEADLCIGDIFSAGSARLQISQGRQPCWKLNLHTDNPAQAASFQKTARTGWYFRVLEEGTLEAGDTIEVIDRPCPDWNLREVILARFNPRLDSETATTLSQLEELAEPWRASFAKKVDPNFREDISRRLPNGA
;
A
#
# COMPACT_ATOMS: atom_id res chain seq x y z
N MET A 1 8.93 23.48 -2.06
CA MET A 1 8.26 23.22 -0.77
C MET A 1 8.30 21.71 -0.60
N THR A 2 8.84 21.21 0.50
CA THR A 2 8.83 19.78 0.80
C THR A 2 7.38 19.31 0.97
N GLU A 3 7.01 18.19 0.36
CA GLU A 3 5.66 17.65 0.52
C GLU A 3 5.53 17.03 1.92
N THR A 4 4.48 17.43 2.64
CA THR A 4 4.22 16.98 4.02
C THR A 4 2.80 16.45 4.15
N ALA A 5 2.60 15.47 5.04
CA ALA A 5 1.29 15.04 5.50
C ALA A 5 1.29 14.86 7.02
N THR A 6 0.10 14.77 7.61
CA THR A 6 -0.10 14.45 9.03
C THR A 6 -0.57 13.02 9.17
N ILE A 7 -0.01 12.27 10.13
CA ILE A 7 -0.51 10.95 10.52
C ILE A 7 -1.80 11.14 11.33
N LEU A 8 -2.94 10.75 10.78
CA LEU A 8 -4.24 10.86 11.46
C LEU A 8 -4.49 9.71 12.45
N GLY A 9 -3.83 8.58 12.26
CA GLY A 9 -3.97 7.43 13.15
C GLY A 9 -3.02 6.30 12.81
N LEU A 10 -2.64 5.56 13.85
CA LEU A 10 -1.86 4.34 13.77
C LEU A 10 -2.75 3.15 14.09
N PHE A 11 -2.62 2.07 13.32
CA PHE A 11 -3.50 0.92 13.40
C PHE A 11 -2.72 -0.39 13.44
N LEU A 12 -3.14 -1.28 14.33
CA LEU A 12 -2.52 -2.58 14.57
C LEU A 12 -3.56 -3.69 14.35
N GLY A 13 -3.13 -4.81 13.81
CA GLY A 13 -3.96 -5.99 13.58
C GLY A 13 -3.31 -7.25 14.10
N LYS A 14 -4.15 -8.24 14.40
CA LYS A 14 -3.73 -9.61 14.70
C LYS A 14 -4.40 -10.56 13.71
N PRO A 15 -3.76 -11.68 13.33
CA PRO A 15 -4.38 -12.67 12.47
C PRO A 15 -5.65 -13.21 13.11
N GLU A 16 -6.76 -13.08 12.40
CA GLU A 16 -8.07 -13.60 12.81
C GLU A 16 -8.59 -14.57 11.75
N GLN A 17 -9.23 -15.65 12.20
CA GLN A 17 -9.99 -16.55 11.32
C GLN A 17 -11.32 -15.89 10.96
N ARG A 18 -11.32 -15.06 9.91
CA ARG A 18 -12.46 -14.21 9.55
C ARG A 18 -13.45 -14.85 8.58
N TRP A 19 -13.01 -15.82 7.80
CA TRP A 19 -13.81 -16.43 6.74
C TRP A 19 -13.62 -17.94 6.75
N ASP A 20 -14.71 -18.69 6.62
CA ASP A 20 -14.67 -20.15 6.64
C ASP A 20 -13.87 -20.70 5.44
N GLY A 21 -13.05 -21.72 5.70
CA GLY A 21 -12.18 -22.33 4.69
C GLY A 21 -11.12 -21.43 4.07
N LYS A 22 -10.76 -20.30 4.70
CA LYS A 22 -9.73 -19.34 4.24
C LYS A 22 -8.61 -19.17 5.26
N ASP A 23 -7.43 -18.74 4.82
CA ASP A 23 -6.33 -18.43 5.73
C ASP A 23 -6.65 -17.23 6.64
N PRO A 24 -6.10 -17.20 7.87
CA PRO A 24 -6.19 -16.04 8.75
C PRO A 24 -5.74 -14.73 8.11
N SER A 25 -6.29 -13.63 8.60
CA SER A 25 -5.99 -12.29 8.09
C SER A 25 -5.91 -11.26 9.21
N ALA A 26 -4.89 -10.40 9.16
CA ALA A 26 -4.74 -9.23 10.03
C ALA A 26 -5.21 -7.92 9.37
N ILE A 27 -6.08 -8.03 8.35
CA ILE A 27 -6.59 -6.87 7.61
C ILE A 27 -7.53 -6.01 8.47
N ARG A 28 -8.23 -6.61 9.45
CA ARG A 28 -9.00 -5.83 10.43
C ARG A 28 -8.01 -5.27 11.44
N LYS A 29 -7.74 -3.98 11.36
CA LYS A 29 -6.91 -3.28 12.32
C LYS A 29 -7.74 -2.39 13.23
N THR A 30 -7.25 -2.16 14.43
CA THR A 30 -7.84 -1.26 15.43
C THR A 30 -6.91 -0.09 15.65
N LEU A 31 -7.50 1.08 15.93
CA LEU A 31 -6.74 2.27 16.32
C LEU A 31 -5.87 1.93 17.54
N ALA A 32 -4.63 2.36 17.49
CA ALA A 32 -3.69 2.26 18.59
C ALA A 32 -3.42 3.66 19.17
N ASP A 33 -3.24 3.71 20.49
CA ASP A 33 -3.00 4.93 21.22
C ASP A 33 -1.52 5.10 21.56
N GLY A 34 -1.08 6.36 21.58
CA GLY A 34 0.27 6.75 21.99
C GLY A 34 1.38 6.43 20.98
N VAL A 35 2.61 6.57 21.47
CA VAL A 35 3.83 6.37 20.69
C VAL A 35 4.07 4.87 20.43
N LEU A 36 4.23 4.50 19.16
CA LEU A 36 4.53 3.13 18.73
C LEU A 36 5.94 3.01 18.17
N GLN A 37 6.60 1.89 18.50
CA GLN A 37 7.91 1.55 17.94
C GLN A 37 7.76 1.07 16.49
N VAL A 38 8.59 1.59 15.60
CA VAL A 38 8.75 1.17 14.22
C VAL A 38 9.98 0.26 14.13
N THR A 39 9.76 -0.99 13.77
CA THR A 39 10.82 -1.98 13.53
C THR A 39 11.03 -2.19 12.03
N ARG A 40 12.11 -2.87 11.64
CA ARG A 40 12.38 -3.24 10.24
C ARG A 40 11.22 -3.96 9.54
N THR A 41 10.34 -4.61 10.29
CA THR A 41 9.23 -5.41 9.74
C THR A 41 7.85 -4.84 10.03
N GLY A 42 7.74 -3.69 10.70
CA GLY A 42 6.47 -3.01 10.95
C GLY A 42 6.36 -2.41 12.35
N LEU A 43 5.15 -1.98 12.72
CA LEU A 43 4.87 -1.44 14.05
C LEU A 43 4.91 -2.54 15.11
N ALA A 44 5.52 -2.27 16.26
CA ALA A 44 5.48 -3.17 17.40
C ALA A 44 4.03 -3.44 17.82
N GLY A 45 3.68 -4.73 17.92
CA GLY A 45 2.32 -5.18 18.22
C GLY A 45 1.44 -5.42 17.00
N ASP A 46 1.81 -4.94 15.82
CA ASP A 46 1.19 -5.36 14.56
C ASP A 46 1.68 -6.76 14.19
N GLN A 47 0.78 -7.59 13.67
CA GLN A 47 1.12 -8.93 13.22
C GLN A 47 0.69 -9.12 11.78
N GLN A 48 1.58 -9.72 11.00
CA GLN A 48 1.34 -10.05 9.61
C GLN A 48 1.03 -11.55 9.52
N ALA A 49 -0.16 -11.90 9.00
CA ALA A 49 -0.61 -13.29 8.93
C ALA A 49 0.23 -14.15 7.96
N ASP A 50 0.85 -13.53 6.96
CA ASP A 50 1.69 -14.20 5.96
C ASP A 50 2.83 -13.25 5.54
N LEU A 51 4.05 -13.54 5.99
CA LEU A 51 5.24 -12.75 5.69
C LEU A 51 5.73 -12.92 4.23
N ALA A 52 5.36 -14.01 3.54
CA ALA A 52 5.76 -14.23 2.16
C ALA A 52 4.94 -13.36 1.19
N VAL A 53 3.68 -13.08 1.51
CA VAL A 53 2.74 -12.39 0.62
C VAL A 53 2.39 -10.98 1.09
N HIS A 54 2.10 -10.81 2.38
CA HIS A 54 1.47 -9.61 2.94
C HIS A 54 2.37 -8.82 3.90
N GLY A 55 3.65 -9.17 3.97
CA GLY A 55 4.55 -8.65 4.97
C GLY A 55 6.02 -8.62 4.56
N GLY A 56 6.88 -8.56 5.56
CA GLY A 56 8.33 -8.49 5.42
C GLY A 56 8.87 -7.06 5.29
N PRO A 57 10.21 -6.90 5.21
CA PRO A 57 10.87 -5.60 5.26
C PRO A 57 10.43 -4.62 4.16
N GLU A 58 10.10 -5.15 2.98
CA GLU A 58 9.60 -4.39 1.84
C GLU A 58 8.14 -3.92 1.98
N LYS A 59 7.42 -4.43 2.98
CA LYS A 59 6.00 -4.13 3.24
C LYS A 59 5.79 -3.89 4.73
N ALA A 60 6.76 -3.26 5.39
CA ALA A 60 6.76 -3.07 6.83
C ALA A 60 5.54 -2.26 7.29
N LEU A 61 5.19 -1.19 6.56
CA LEU A 61 4.06 -0.32 6.89
C LEU A 61 3.17 -0.11 5.65
N HIS A 62 1.90 -0.48 5.75
CA HIS A 62 0.89 -0.09 4.78
C HIS A 62 0.36 1.30 5.13
N ILE A 63 0.29 2.18 4.14
CA ILE A 63 -0.17 3.57 4.29
C ILE A 63 -1.32 3.83 3.33
N TYR A 64 -2.35 4.52 3.83
CA TYR A 64 -3.51 4.91 3.02
C TYR A 64 -3.88 6.39 3.21
N PRO A 65 -3.93 7.19 2.12
CA PRO A 65 -4.41 8.57 2.16
C PRO A 65 -5.90 8.62 2.56
N SER A 66 -6.20 9.37 3.61
CA SER A 66 -7.57 9.53 4.12
C SER A 66 -8.49 10.27 3.13
N GLU A 67 -7.91 11.06 2.23
CA GLU A 67 -8.57 11.78 1.14
C GLU A 67 -9.43 10.84 0.27
N HIS A 68 -8.97 9.60 0.08
CA HIS A 68 -9.67 8.64 -0.78
C HIS A 68 -10.96 8.10 -0.16
N TYR A 69 -11.14 8.18 1.16
CA TYR A 69 -12.37 7.67 1.78
C TYR A 69 -13.62 8.43 1.36
N ALA A 70 -13.51 9.73 1.09
CA ALA A 70 -14.63 10.51 0.56
C ALA A 70 -15.10 9.95 -0.78
N HIS A 71 -14.16 9.69 -1.69
CA HIS A 71 -14.45 9.06 -2.98
C HIS A 71 -15.13 7.70 -2.82
N TRP A 72 -14.69 6.85 -1.90
CA TRP A 72 -15.31 5.53 -1.71
C TRP A 72 -16.72 5.59 -1.14
N ARG A 73 -17.00 6.54 -0.24
CA ARG A 73 -18.36 6.78 0.25
C ARG A 73 -19.30 7.26 -0.85
N GLU A 74 -18.80 7.99 -1.85
CA GLU A 74 -19.58 8.41 -3.01
C GLU A 74 -19.82 7.25 -3.99
N VAL A 75 -18.80 6.44 -4.26
CA VAL A 75 -18.88 5.32 -5.22
C VAL A 75 -19.70 4.14 -4.67
N PHE A 76 -19.61 3.87 -3.37
CA PHE A 76 -20.26 2.72 -2.70
C PHE A 76 -20.94 3.17 -1.38
N PRO A 77 -21.99 4.00 -1.44
CA PRO A 77 -22.61 4.59 -0.25
C PRO A 77 -23.15 3.55 0.74
N GLU A 78 -23.59 2.38 0.25
CA GLU A 78 -24.09 1.27 1.05
C GLU A 78 -23.02 0.58 1.91
N LYS A 79 -21.74 0.85 1.65
CA LYS A 79 -20.58 0.33 2.41
C LYS A 79 -19.84 1.42 3.19
N SER A 80 -20.43 2.62 3.31
CA SER A 80 -19.80 3.82 3.88
C SER A 80 -19.14 3.64 5.24
N GLU A 81 -19.69 2.80 6.11
CA GLU A 81 -19.16 2.53 7.47
C GLU A 81 -17.70 2.01 7.47
N ILE A 82 -17.28 1.29 6.43
CA ILE A 82 -15.90 0.80 6.34
C ILE A 82 -14.93 1.84 5.79
N TYR A 83 -15.42 2.87 5.11
CA TYR A 83 -14.58 3.90 4.48
C TYR A 83 -14.25 5.00 5.49
N ARG A 84 -13.40 4.63 6.44
CA ARG A 84 -12.81 5.47 7.49
C ARG A 84 -11.39 5.02 7.74
N ASN A 85 -10.60 5.85 8.43
CA ASN A 85 -9.22 5.51 8.81
C ASN A 85 -9.15 4.13 9.50
N GLY A 86 -8.20 3.32 9.10
CA GLY A 86 -8.02 1.90 9.43
C GLY A 86 -8.81 0.93 8.54
N GLY A 87 -9.73 1.45 7.71
CA GLY A 87 -10.76 0.67 7.02
C GLY A 87 -10.26 -0.24 5.91
N PHE A 88 -9.05 0.01 5.38
CA PHE A 88 -8.43 -0.82 4.35
C PHE A 88 -7.27 -1.68 4.88
N GLY A 89 -7.11 -1.73 6.20
CA GLY A 89 -6.09 -2.51 6.88
C GLY A 89 -4.69 -1.90 6.80
N GLU A 90 -4.62 -0.59 6.58
CA GLU A 90 -3.40 0.22 6.68
C GLU A 90 -2.93 0.38 8.11
N ASN A 91 -1.62 0.50 8.28
CA ASN A 91 -0.98 0.80 9.55
C ASN A 91 -1.00 2.31 9.84
N LEU A 92 -0.86 3.12 8.79
CA LEU A 92 -0.87 4.57 8.88
C LEU A 92 -2.02 5.08 8.01
N SER A 93 -2.83 5.97 8.57
CA SER A 93 -3.73 6.81 7.77
C SER A 93 -3.19 8.23 7.81
N THR A 94 -3.02 8.88 6.64
CA THR A 94 -2.44 10.23 6.55
C THR A 94 -3.34 11.20 5.80
N GLN A 95 -3.04 12.49 5.92
CA GLN A 95 -3.65 13.56 5.13
C GLN A 95 -2.61 14.60 4.73
N GLY A 96 -2.52 14.94 3.45
CA GLY A 96 -1.65 15.98 2.90
C GLY A 96 -1.06 15.64 1.53
N PHE A 97 -0.96 14.35 1.20
CA PHE A 97 -0.52 13.87 -0.11
C PHE A 97 -1.22 12.56 -0.49
N THR A 98 -1.21 12.26 -1.78
CA THR A 98 -1.71 11.02 -2.37
C THR A 98 -0.64 10.37 -3.24
N GLU A 99 -0.96 9.23 -3.86
CA GLU A 99 -0.06 8.57 -4.81
C GLU A 99 0.36 9.48 -5.98
N ALA A 100 -0.43 10.50 -6.31
CA ALA A 100 -0.15 11.42 -7.40
C ALA A 100 0.96 12.43 -7.08
N ASP A 101 1.24 12.65 -5.80
CA ASP A 101 2.19 13.68 -5.33
C ASP A 101 3.58 13.09 -5.03
N LEU A 102 3.71 11.75 -5.07
CA LEU A 102 4.87 11.02 -4.59
C LEU A 102 5.52 10.20 -5.71
N CYS A 103 6.78 9.82 -5.50
CA CYS A 103 7.55 8.95 -6.39
C CYS A 103 7.95 7.66 -5.70
N ILE A 104 8.19 6.60 -6.48
CA ILE A 104 8.86 5.39 -5.96
C ILE A 104 10.20 5.79 -5.36
N GLY A 105 10.57 5.18 -4.24
CA GLY A 105 11.83 5.44 -3.58
C GLY A 105 11.89 6.73 -2.77
N ASP A 106 10.86 7.59 -2.78
CA ASP A 106 10.79 8.75 -1.88
C ASP A 106 11.09 8.33 -0.44
N ILE A 107 11.98 9.10 0.21
CA ILE A 107 12.41 8.88 1.59
C ILE A 107 11.77 9.93 2.47
N PHE A 108 11.25 9.48 3.61
CA PHE A 108 10.50 10.29 4.54
C PHE A 108 11.16 10.32 5.91
N SER A 109 11.10 11.50 6.53
CA SER A 109 11.22 11.64 7.98
C SER A 109 9.82 11.55 8.58
N ALA A 110 9.62 10.69 9.57
CA ALA A 110 8.35 10.56 10.29
C ALA A 110 8.63 10.17 11.76
N GLY A 111 8.23 11.03 12.70
CA GLY A 111 8.62 10.89 14.11
C GLY A 111 10.15 10.80 14.23
N SER A 112 10.66 9.68 14.76
CA SER A 112 12.11 9.39 14.81
C SER A 112 12.58 8.34 13.79
N ALA A 113 11.67 7.83 12.94
CA ALA A 113 11.98 6.82 11.93
C ALA A 113 12.30 7.44 10.56
N ARG A 114 13.01 6.67 9.72
CA ARG A 114 13.14 6.95 8.28
C ARG A 114 12.51 5.85 7.46
N LEU A 115 11.62 6.25 6.56
CA LEU A 115 10.79 5.35 5.75
C LEU A 115 11.06 5.59 4.27
N GLN A 116 10.97 4.55 3.44
CA GLN A 116 11.12 4.68 1.99
C GLN A 116 10.01 3.94 1.24
N ILE A 117 9.43 4.59 0.24
CA ILE A 117 8.41 3.95 -0.61
C ILE A 117 9.04 2.80 -1.37
N SER A 118 8.54 1.60 -1.12
CA SER A 118 9.05 0.37 -1.75
C SER A 118 8.20 -0.06 -2.94
N GLN A 119 6.88 0.09 -2.85
CA GLN A 119 5.93 -0.32 -3.88
C GLN A 119 4.52 0.19 -3.56
N GLY A 120 3.66 0.25 -4.57
CA GLY A 120 2.23 0.39 -4.34
C GLY A 120 1.60 -0.83 -3.66
N ARG A 121 0.38 -0.67 -3.16
CA ARG A 121 -0.38 -1.78 -2.58
C ARG A 121 -1.18 -2.49 -3.66
N GLN A 122 -0.94 -3.80 -3.81
CA GLN A 122 -1.74 -4.62 -4.72
C GLN A 122 -3.05 -5.04 -4.03
N PRO A 123 -4.23 -4.67 -4.55
CA PRO A 123 -5.49 -5.13 -3.98
C PRO A 123 -5.65 -6.63 -4.22
N CYS A 124 -6.24 -7.35 -3.26
CA CYS A 124 -6.47 -8.80 -3.34
C CYS A 124 -7.90 -9.15 -2.90
N TRP A 125 -8.33 -10.40 -3.13
CA TRP A 125 -9.68 -10.88 -2.79
C TRP A 125 -10.05 -10.68 -1.30
N LYS A 126 -9.08 -10.68 -0.38
CA LYS A 126 -9.31 -10.40 1.05
C LYS A 126 -9.89 -8.99 1.26
N LEU A 127 -9.58 -8.03 0.38
CA LEU A 127 -10.18 -6.70 0.41
C LEU A 127 -11.68 -6.76 0.14
N ASN A 128 -12.08 -7.47 -0.91
CA ASN A 128 -13.49 -7.62 -1.29
C ASN A 128 -14.32 -8.21 -0.14
N LEU A 129 -13.79 -9.26 0.50
CA LEU A 129 -14.46 -9.87 1.65
C LEU A 129 -14.43 -8.98 2.89
N HIS A 130 -13.38 -8.17 3.06
CA HIS A 130 -13.28 -7.27 4.20
C HIS A 130 -14.30 -6.14 4.12
N THR A 131 -14.45 -5.55 2.93
CA THR A 131 -15.39 -4.45 2.65
C THR A 131 -16.80 -4.93 2.35
N ASP A 132 -17.01 -6.25 2.32
CA ASP A 132 -18.26 -6.87 1.87
C ASP A 132 -18.71 -6.30 0.50
N ASN A 133 -17.75 -6.10 -0.40
CA ASN A 133 -17.95 -5.50 -1.72
C ASN A 133 -17.10 -6.23 -2.78
N PRO A 134 -17.72 -7.01 -3.69
CA PRO A 134 -16.98 -7.78 -4.69
C PRO A 134 -16.27 -6.93 -5.74
N ALA A 135 -16.63 -5.65 -5.89
CA ALA A 135 -16.03 -4.74 -6.86
C ALA A 135 -14.83 -3.95 -6.29
N GLN A 136 -14.60 -3.97 -4.97
CA GLN A 136 -13.65 -3.08 -4.32
C GLN A 136 -12.22 -3.19 -4.86
N ALA A 137 -11.71 -4.42 -5.01
CA ALA A 137 -10.35 -4.66 -5.48
C ALA A 137 -10.13 -4.24 -6.94
N ALA A 138 -11.13 -4.46 -7.80
CA ALA A 138 -11.11 -4.00 -9.18
C ALA A 138 -11.13 -2.46 -9.25
N SER A 139 -11.98 -1.81 -8.45
CA SER A 139 -12.00 -0.35 -8.36
C SER A 139 -10.69 0.24 -7.86
N PHE A 140 -10.06 -0.37 -6.85
CA PHE A 140 -8.71 0.02 -6.38
C PHE A 140 -7.69 0.00 -7.51
N GLN A 141 -7.66 -1.09 -8.29
CA GLN A 141 -6.76 -1.24 -9.43
C GLN A 141 -7.04 -0.18 -10.51
N LYS A 142 -8.32 0.06 -10.83
CA LYS A 142 -8.74 1.00 -11.87
C LYS A 142 -8.40 2.45 -11.52
N THR A 143 -8.57 2.84 -10.26
CA THR A 143 -8.37 4.22 -9.81
C THR A 143 -6.96 4.51 -9.30
N ALA A 144 -6.15 3.47 -9.09
CA ALA A 144 -4.86 3.49 -8.40
C ALA A 144 -4.89 4.09 -6.98
N ARG A 145 -6.07 4.18 -6.35
CA ARG A 145 -6.24 4.65 -4.96
C ARG A 145 -6.00 3.50 -3.99
N THR A 146 -4.80 2.95 -4.06
CA THR A 146 -4.47 1.69 -3.40
C THR A 146 -3.80 1.90 -2.05
N GLY A 147 -3.22 3.07 -1.81
CA GLY A 147 -2.14 3.22 -0.84
C GLY A 147 -0.85 2.58 -1.34
N TRP A 148 0.16 2.58 -0.48
CA TRP A 148 1.48 2.02 -0.77
C TRP A 148 2.10 1.41 0.47
N TYR A 149 3.31 0.87 0.29
CA TYR A 149 4.11 0.33 1.37
C TYR A 149 5.37 1.14 1.57
N PHE A 150 5.74 1.29 2.83
CA PHE A 150 7.09 1.68 3.23
C PHE A 150 7.92 0.46 3.61
N ARG A 151 9.20 0.49 3.21
CA ARG A 151 10.28 -0.18 3.94
C ARG A 151 10.85 0.78 4.99
N VAL A 152 11.41 0.24 6.05
CA VAL A 152 12.02 1.02 7.14
C VAL A 152 13.53 1.09 6.91
N LEU A 153 14.06 2.31 6.72
CA LEU A 153 15.49 2.58 6.56
C LEU A 153 16.19 2.81 7.90
N GLU A 154 15.51 3.44 8.85
CA GLU A 154 15.95 3.63 10.24
C GLU A 154 14.76 3.36 11.16
N GLU A 155 14.95 2.46 12.13
CA GLU A 155 13.96 2.17 13.16
C GLU A 155 13.79 3.39 14.07
N GLY A 156 12.63 3.51 14.70
CA GLY A 156 12.29 4.68 15.50
C GLY A 156 10.88 4.58 16.08
N THR A 157 10.20 5.71 16.16
CA THR A 157 8.87 5.82 16.76
C THR A 157 7.97 6.72 15.95
N LEU A 158 6.66 6.43 16.01
CA LEU A 158 5.60 7.25 15.43
C LEU A 158 4.47 7.44 16.44
N GLU A 159 3.78 8.56 16.35
CA GLU A 159 2.53 8.85 17.04
C GLU A 159 1.52 9.48 16.08
N ALA A 160 0.22 9.33 16.37
CA ALA A 160 -0.80 10.10 15.66
C ALA A 160 -0.58 11.61 15.91
N GLY A 161 -0.68 12.41 14.86
CA GLY A 161 -0.36 13.84 14.87
C GLY A 161 1.04 14.16 14.35
N ASP A 162 1.94 13.18 14.25
CA ASP A 162 3.25 13.38 13.65
C ASP A 162 3.15 13.88 12.20
N THR A 163 4.07 14.77 11.84
CA THR A 163 4.29 15.15 10.45
C THR A 163 5.17 14.10 9.78
N ILE A 164 4.77 13.69 8.59
CA ILE A 164 5.57 12.90 7.66
C ILE A 164 5.99 13.81 6.49
N GLU A 165 7.29 13.91 6.24
CA GLU A 165 7.88 14.84 5.27
C GLU A 165 8.78 14.10 4.30
N VAL A 166 8.65 14.38 2.99
CA VAL A 166 9.60 13.92 1.97
C VAL A 166 10.93 14.66 2.15
N ILE A 167 11.99 13.91 2.46
CA ILE A 167 13.35 14.45 2.68
C ILE A 167 14.32 14.11 1.54
N ASP A 168 14.00 13.12 0.71
CA ASP A 168 14.76 12.78 -0.50
C ASP A 168 13.86 12.10 -1.54
N ARG A 169 14.21 12.26 -2.82
CA ARG A 169 13.46 11.75 -3.98
C ARG A 169 14.46 11.17 -5.00
N PRO A 170 14.89 9.92 -4.81
CA PRO A 170 15.89 9.30 -5.69
C PRO A 170 15.36 8.99 -7.10
N CYS A 171 14.05 8.77 -7.26
CA CYS A 171 13.44 8.40 -8.54
C CYS A 171 12.39 9.43 -9.01
N PRO A 172 12.75 10.70 -9.25
CA PRO A 172 11.81 11.79 -9.51
C PRO A 172 10.94 11.58 -10.76
N ASP A 173 11.40 10.79 -11.72
CA ASP A 173 10.66 10.51 -12.96
C ASP A 173 9.62 9.39 -12.79
N TRP A 174 9.60 8.70 -11.65
CA TRP A 174 8.77 7.52 -11.39
C TRP A 174 7.68 7.81 -10.37
N ASN A 175 6.70 8.63 -10.79
CA ASN A 175 5.51 8.93 -10.02
C ASN A 175 4.79 7.64 -9.54
N LEU A 176 4.49 7.56 -8.25
CA LEU A 176 3.96 6.37 -7.60
C LEU A 176 2.64 5.93 -8.23
N ARG A 177 1.72 6.87 -8.48
CA ARG A 177 0.44 6.58 -9.11
C ARG A 177 0.61 5.95 -10.50
N GLU A 178 1.52 6.48 -11.31
CA GLU A 178 1.78 5.96 -12.66
C GLU A 178 2.44 4.58 -12.62
N VAL A 179 3.36 4.34 -11.68
CA VAL A 179 3.96 3.00 -11.48
C VAL A 179 2.91 1.98 -11.03
N ILE A 180 1.95 2.37 -10.18
CA ILE A 180 0.81 1.53 -9.79
C ILE A 180 -0.05 1.18 -11.01
N LEU A 181 -0.40 2.15 -11.85
CA LEU A 181 -1.13 1.90 -13.09
C LEU A 181 -0.36 0.97 -14.04
N ALA A 182 0.93 1.23 -14.22
CA ALA A 182 1.82 0.41 -15.05
C ALA A 182 1.85 -1.05 -14.57
N ARG A 183 1.91 -1.28 -13.26
CA ARG A 183 1.88 -2.64 -12.68
C ARG A 183 0.63 -3.41 -13.08
N PHE A 184 -0.51 -2.73 -13.16
CA PHE A 184 -1.79 -3.33 -13.49
C PHE A 184 -2.12 -3.33 -14.97
N ASN A 185 -1.32 -2.66 -15.80
CA ASN A 185 -1.49 -2.64 -17.25
C ASN A 185 -1.04 -4.00 -17.85
N PRO A 186 -1.95 -4.76 -18.50
CA PRO A 186 -1.59 -6.02 -19.16
C PRO A 186 -0.84 -5.81 -20.48
N ARG A 187 -0.80 -4.58 -21.01
CA ARG A 187 -0.14 -4.19 -22.25
C ARG A 187 0.87 -3.06 -22.00
N LEU A 188 1.59 -3.12 -20.89
CA LEU A 188 2.68 -2.20 -20.62
C LEU A 188 3.72 -2.31 -21.73
N ASP A 189 4.27 -1.18 -22.18
CA ASP A 189 5.33 -1.19 -23.17
C ASP A 189 6.63 -1.77 -22.58
N SER A 190 7.42 -2.43 -23.43
CA SER A 190 8.62 -3.15 -23.01
C SER A 190 9.70 -2.23 -22.47
N GLU A 191 9.77 -0.98 -22.89
CA GLU A 191 10.77 0.01 -22.45
C GLU A 191 10.52 0.43 -21.01
N THR A 192 9.29 0.83 -20.70
CA THR A 192 8.85 1.13 -19.32
C THR A 192 8.99 -0.09 -18.42
N ALA A 193 8.58 -1.28 -18.90
CA ALA A 193 8.73 -2.53 -18.16
C ALA A 193 10.20 -2.85 -17.84
N THR A 194 11.11 -2.65 -18.81
CA THR A 194 12.55 -2.86 -18.62
C THR A 194 13.09 -1.93 -17.54
N THR A 195 12.79 -0.63 -17.64
CA THR A 195 13.31 0.35 -16.68
C THR A 195 12.80 0.08 -15.26
N LEU A 196 11.49 -0.14 -15.11
CA LEU A 196 10.90 -0.49 -13.81
C LEU A 196 11.41 -1.81 -13.24
N SER A 197 11.82 -2.76 -14.08
CA SER A 197 12.41 -4.02 -13.61
C SER A 197 13.80 -3.85 -12.99
N GLN A 198 14.48 -2.73 -13.25
CA GLN A 198 15.84 -2.45 -12.81
C GLN A 198 15.91 -1.40 -11.68
N LEU A 199 14.79 -0.71 -11.39
CA LEU A 199 14.72 0.34 -10.38
C LEU A 199 14.94 -0.21 -8.96
N GLU A 200 16.12 -0.03 -8.38
CA GLU A 200 16.54 -0.69 -7.13
C GLU A 200 15.65 -0.37 -5.93
N GLU A 201 15.11 0.85 -5.90
CA GLU A 201 14.19 1.35 -4.89
C GLU A 201 12.82 0.65 -4.95
N LEU A 202 12.49 -0.02 -6.05
CA LEU A 202 11.27 -0.79 -6.18
C LEU A 202 11.45 -2.20 -5.59
N ALA A 203 10.48 -2.63 -4.79
CA ALA A 203 10.46 -3.95 -4.17
C ALA A 203 10.65 -5.08 -5.20
N GLU A 204 11.48 -6.06 -4.87
CA GLU A 204 11.86 -7.16 -5.77
C GLU A 204 10.65 -7.85 -6.43
N PRO A 205 9.54 -8.17 -5.72
CA PRO A 205 8.41 -8.84 -6.36
C PRO A 205 7.75 -7.99 -7.46
N TRP A 206 7.80 -6.67 -7.34
CA TRP A 206 7.33 -5.76 -8.39
C TRP A 206 8.32 -5.71 -9.56
N ARG A 207 9.62 -5.59 -9.29
CA ARG A 207 10.67 -5.66 -10.32
C ARG A 207 10.61 -6.95 -11.13
N ALA A 208 10.51 -8.10 -10.47
CA ALA A 208 10.37 -9.40 -11.10
C ALA A 208 9.09 -9.51 -11.95
N SER A 209 8.00 -8.85 -11.52
CA SER A 209 6.78 -8.79 -12.32
C SER A 209 6.94 -7.91 -13.57
N PHE A 210 7.66 -6.79 -13.48
CA PHE A 210 7.95 -5.95 -14.63
C PHE A 210 8.91 -6.64 -15.60
N ALA A 211 9.90 -7.38 -15.11
CA ALA A 211 10.80 -8.18 -15.94
C ALA A 211 10.06 -9.17 -16.85
N LYS A 212 8.97 -9.79 -16.35
CA LYS A 212 8.11 -10.67 -17.17
C LYS A 212 7.32 -9.90 -18.23
N LYS A 213 6.91 -8.66 -17.92
CA LYS A 213 6.16 -7.79 -18.84
C LYS A 213 7.03 -7.19 -19.96
N VAL A 214 8.35 -7.37 -19.91
CA VAL A 214 9.23 -7.02 -21.04
C VAL A 214 8.85 -7.82 -22.29
N ASP A 215 8.42 -9.07 -22.14
CA ASP A 215 7.83 -9.85 -23.23
C ASP A 215 6.41 -9.35 -23.53
N PRO A 216 6.15 -8.75 -24.71
CA PRO A 216 4.83 -8.24 -25.07
C PRO A 216 3.77 -9.34 -25.21
N ASN A 217 4.17 -10.61 -25.29
CA ASN A 217 3.27 -11.76 -25.33
C ASN A 217 2.91 -12.29 -23.93
N PHE A 218 3.64 -11.87 -22.88
CA PHE A 218 3.34 -12.30 -21.52
C PHE A 218 1.93 -11.86 -21.10
N ARG A 219 1.22 -12.78 -20.45
CA ARG A 219 -0.10 -12.54 -19.87
C ARG A 219 -0.06 -12.98 -18.42
N GLU A 220 -0.26 -12.03 -17.52
CA GLU A 220 -0.32 -12.31 -16.09
C GLU A 220 -1.68 -12.92 -15.72
N ASP A 221 -1.66 -14.07 -15.05
CA ASP A 221 -2.86 -14.62 -14.43
C ASP A 221 -3.20 -13.84 -13.16
N ILE A 222 -4.25 -13.03 -13.24
CA ILE A 222 -4.75 -12.22 -12.12
C ILE A 222 -5.92 -12.88 -11.39
N SER A 223 -6.38 -14.07 -11.80
CA SER A 223 -7.59 -14.71 -11.28
C SER A 223 -7.55 -14.95 -9.76
N ARG A 224 -6.36 -15.28 -9.23
CA ARG A 224 -6.15 -15.43 -7.78
C ARG A 224 -6.33 -14.12 -7.02
N ARG A 225 -6.06 -12.98 -7.65
CA ARG A 225 -6.10 -11.65 -7.03
C ARG A 225 -7.46 -10.98 -7.23
N LEU A 226 -8.01 -11.13 -8.44
CA LEU A 226 -9.27 -10.58 -8.91
C LEU A 226 -10.12 -11.70 -9.54
N PRO A 227 -10.83 -12.51 -8.72
CA PRO A 227 -11.59 -13.66 -9.23
C PRO A 227 -12.74 -13.29 -10.18
N ASN A 228 -13.21 -12.04 -10.13
CA ASN A 228 -14.28 -11.53 -11.00
C ASN A 228 -13.75 -10.69 -12.18
N GLY A 229 -12.44 -10.71 -12.45
CA GLY A 229 -11.81 -9.87 -13.45
C GLY A 229 -11.49 -8.45 -12.97
N ALA A 230 -10.81 -7.68 -13.82
CA ALA A 230 -10.49 -6.26 -13.63
C ALA A 230 -11.52 -5.37 -14.33
#